data_AF-A0A1F2RE77-F1
#
_entry.id   AF-A0A1F2RE77-F1
#
_cell.length_a   1.000
_cell.length_b   1.000
_cell.length_c   1.000
_cell.angle_alpha   90.00
_cell.angle_beta   90.00
_cell.angle_gamma   90.00
#
_symmetry.space_group_name_H-M   'P 1'
#
loop_
_entity.id
_entity.type
_entity.pdbx_description
1 polymer ?
#
loop_
_entity_poly.entity_id
_entity_poly.type
_entity_poly.pdbx_seq_one_letter_code
_entity_poly.pdbx_strand_id
1 'polypeptide(L)'
;MTKPIRVFVLLGILASLAAPARAQTASTADTMAAYEALRAFLLDGGSATVSNLRLTRDRAEMTFTGTFHFTTPVLGRVTGAVFVGQGRFRAEPPPSLFERQNLQRLLNTESFESDFTTAVLRFTDDSADLIGAAQRGGPAAPRALQELAAQFGTRMVKETGANPASRLLFGAYPYPILRAAFHPFGFGQSFASMLVVPNIDSATKNTYRFLSHEASHQWWGNVVGWRSYRDQWLSEGFAVYSGILYRSPWASIPTCGCCPRRRQRRNSRSGFITSRVAPNGAPRRARRPRPVTGCFSVEHPVGLFGDGPRSGYETGLNTGPTARPLSE
;
A
#
# COMPACT_ATOMS: atom_id res chain seq x y z
N MET A 1 43.91 -6.90 -71.31
CA MET A 1 43.90 -5.64 -70.53
C MET A 1 42.67 -5.63 -69.64
N THR A 2 42.85 -6.01 -68.38
CA THR A 2 41.82 -6.18 -67.36
C THR A 2 41.35 -4.83 -66.84
N LYS A 3 40.04 -4.53 -66.92
CA LYS A 3 39.44 -3.32 -66.33
C LYS A 3 38.89 -3.65 -64.94
N PRO A 4 39.22 -2.86 -63.90
CA PRO A 4 38.80 -3.15 -62.53
C PRO A 4 37.35 -2.72 -62.27
N ILE A 5 36.61 -3.59 -61.58
CA ILE A 5 35.25 -3.38 -61.08
C ILE A 5 35.34 -2.42 -59.88
N ARG A 6 34.70 -1.25 -59.98
CA ARG A 6 34.55 -0.31 -58.86
C ARG A 6 33.27 -0.66 -58.09
N VAL A 7 33.44 -1.22 -56.89
CA VAL A 7 32.36 -1.43 -55.93
C VAL A 7 32.05 -0.09 -55.27
N PHE A 8 30.87 0.47 -55.55
CA PHE A 8 30.32 1.60 -54.81
C PHE A 8 29.64 1.08 -53.53
N VAL A 9 30.23 1.38 -52.37
CA VAL A 9 29.59 1.16 -51.07
C VAL A 9 28.67 2.36 -50.80
N LEU A 10 27.35 2.14 -50.94
CA LEU A 10 26.33 3.09 -50.50
C LEU A 10 26.22 3.04 -48.97
N LEU A 11 26.75 4.05 -48.29
CA LEU A 11 26.45 4.33 -46.88
C LEU A 11 25.05 4.96 -46.79
N GLY A 12 24.03 4.14 -46.60
CA GLY A 12 22.67 4.59 -46.28
C GLY A 12 22.60 5.06 -44.83
N ILE A 13 22.50 6.38 -44.62
CA ILE A 13 22.18 6.97 -43.31
C ILE A 13 20.69 6.69 -43.05
N LEU A 14 20.41 5.67 -42.23
CA LEU A 14 19.08 5.42 -41.69
C LEU A 14 18.79 6.48 -40.61
N ALA A 15 18.15 7.59 -40.98
CA ALA A 15 17.60 8.54 -40.02
C ALA A 15 16.37 7.90 -39.36
N SER A 16 16.58 7.19 -38.25
CA SER A 16 15.51 6.74 -37.37
C SER A 16 14.84 7.96 -36.74
N LEU A 17 13.72 8.39 -37.32
CA LEU A 17 12.76 9.30 -36.70
C LEU A 17 12.18 8.60 -35.47
N ALA A 18 12.86 8.75 -34.32
CA ALA A 18 12.27 8.46 -33.02
C ALA A 18 11.14 9.47 -32.80
N ALA A 19 9.90 9.07 -33.10
CA ALA A 19 8.73 9.82 -32.67
C ALA A 19 8.81 9.96 -31.14
N PRO A 20 8.68 11.19 -30.58
CA PRO A 20 8.66 11.33 -29.14
C PRO A 20 7.41 10.58 -28.65
N ALA A 21 7.63 9.56 -27.83
CA ALA A 21 6.55 8.90 -27.11
C ALA A 21 5.85 9.98 -26.27
N ARG A 22 4.68 10.44 -26.73
CA ARG A 22 3.81 11.29 -25.93
C ARG A 22 3.32 10.43 -24.77
N ALA A 23 3.85 10.68 -23.58
CA ALA A 23 3.19 10.26 -22.36
C ALA A 23 1.77 10.85 -22.39
N GLN A 24 0.76 10.01 -22.60
CA GLN A 24 -0.62 10.43 -22.43
C GLN A 24 -0.79 10.85 -20.97
N THR A 25 -0.89 12.15 -20.72
CA THR A 25 -1.33 12.66 -19.43
C THR A 25 -2.77 12.20 -19.24
N ALA A 26 -2.98 11.19 -18.38
CA ALA A 26 -4.32 10.83 -17.91
C ALA A 26 -4.98 12.10 -17.37
N SER A 27 -6.20 12.39 -17.81
CA SER A 27 -6.91 13.59 -17.35
C SER A 27 -7.29 13.42 -15.88
N THR A 28 -7.47 14.54 -15.16
CA THR A 28 -7.95 14.49 -13.77
C THR A 28 -9.29 13.77 -13.65
N ALA A 29 -10.14 13.83 -14.69
CA ALA A 29 -11.40 13.08 -14.77
C ALA A 29 -11.15 11.57 -14.81
N ASP A 30 -10.13 11.11 -15.54
CA ASP A 30 -9.76 9.69 -15.61
C ASP A 30 -9.26 9.16 -14.26
N THR A 31 -8.47 9.96 -13.52
CA THR A 31 -7.97 9.58 -12.20
C THR A 31 -9.09 9.49 -11.17
N MET A 32 -10.04 10.43 -11.19
CA MET A 32 -11.20 10.40 -10.29
C MET A 32 -12.11 9.21 -10.61
N ALA A 33 -12.40 8.97 -11.89
CA ALA A 33 -13.18 7.81 -12.31
C ALA A 33 -12.50 6.48 -11.92
N ALA A 34 -11.17 6.38 -12.09
CA ALA A 34 -10.41 5.22 -11.66
C ALA A 34 -10.51 5.00 -10.14
N TYR A 35 -10.37 6.06 -9.34
CA TYR A 35 -10.53 5.97 -7.89
C TYR A 35 -11.94 5.53 -7.49
N GLU A 36 -12.98 6.08 -8.13
CA GLU A 36 -14.37 5.69 -7.87
C GLU A 36 -14.62 4.22 -8.19
N ALA A 37 -14.09 3.73 -9.31
CA ALA A 37 -14.16 2.32 -9.68
C ALA A 37 -13.41 1.42 -8.67
N LEU A 38 -12.20 1.82 -8.24
CA LEU A 38 -11.44 1.11 -7.21
C LEU A 38 -12.17 1.05 -5.86
N ARG A 39 -12.91 2.11 -5.52
CA ARG A 39 -13.70 2.21 -4.29
C ARG A 39 -14.99 1.39 -4.35
N ALA A 40 -15.64 1.34 -5.51
CA ALA A 40 -16.89 0.61 -5.68
C ALA A 40 -16.71 -0.90 -5.48
N PHE A 41 -15.55 -1.44 -5.88
CA PHE A 41 -15.16 -2.83 -5.64
C PHE A 41 -16.22 -3.84 -6.13
N LEU A 42 -16.77 -3.61 -7.33
CA LEU A 42 -17.83 -4.42 -7.95
C LEU A 42 -17.29 -5.74 -8.50
N LEU A 43 -17.98 -6.85 -8.25
CA LEU A 43 -17.58 -8.21 -8.66
C LEU A 43 -18.14 -8.64 -10.02
N ASP A 44 -18.02 -7.77 -11.03
CA ASP A 44 -18.49 -8.05 -12.40
C ASP A 44 -17.36 -8.53 -13.31
N GLY A 45 -16.19 -8.79 -12.74
CA GLY A 45 -15.00 -9.21 -13.47
C GLY A 45 -15.06 -10.65 -13.96
N GLY A 46 -16.07 -11.45 -13.58
CA GLY A 46 -16.19 -12.88 -13.84
C GLY A 46 -15.70 -13.74 -12.67
N SER A 47 -15.69 -15.06 -12.84
CA SER A 47 -15.20 -15.99 -11.80
C SER A 47 -14.35 -17.13 -12.34
N ALA A 48 -13.53 -17.71 -11.45
CA ALA A 48 -12.69 -18.87 -11.70
C ALA A 48 -12.76 -19.84 -10.52
N THR A 49 -12.91 -21.13 -10.82
CA THR A 49 -12.85 -22.20 -9.82
C THR A 49 -11.44 -22.75 -9.77
N VAL A 50 -10.92 -22.93 -8.56
CA VAL A 50 -9.57 -23.45 -8.33
C VAL A 50 -9.62 -24.60 -7.33
N SER A 51 -8.65 -25.51 -7.44
CA SER A 51 -8.48 -26.63 -6.53
C SER A 51 -7.04 -26.68 -6.07
N ASN A 52 -6.82 -26.69 -4.76
CA ASN A 52 -5.50 -26.70 -4.14
C ASN A 52 -4.54 -25.60 -4.68
N LEU A 53 -5.08 -24.43 -5.02
CA LEU A 53 -4.27 -23.30 -5.44
C LEU A 53 -3.48 -22.80 -4.24
N ARG A 54 -2.16 -22.75 -4.35
CA ARG A 54 -1.26 -22.23 -3.33
C ARG A 54 -0.74 -20.85 -3.73
N LEU A 55 -1.03 -19.85 -2.91
CA LEU A 55 -0.50 -18.50 -3.05
C LEU A 55 0.44 -18.21 -1.88
N THR A 56 1.71 -17.99 -2.19
CA THR A 56 2.72 -17.62 -1.18
C THR A 56 3.09 -16.15 -1.36
N ARG A 57 2.99 -15.38 -0.26
CA ARG A 57 3.37 -13.97 -0.16
C ARG A 57 4.13 -13.75 1.14
N ASP A 58 5.40 -13.40 1.01
CA ASP A 58 6.38 -13.26 2.08
C ASP A 58 6.47 -14.57 2.88
N ARG A 59 6.06 -14.53 4.15
CA ARG A 59 6.00 -15.69 5.04
C ARG A 59 4.60 -16.27 5.17
N ALA A 60 3.61 -15.68 4.49
CA ALA A 60 2.24 -16.14 4.47
C ALA A 60 2.02 -17.06 3.27
N GLU A 61 1.42 -18.21 3.54
CA GLU A 61 0.95 -19.18 2.58
C GLU A 61 -0.56 -19.31 2.72
N MET A 62 -1.26 -19.24 1.59
CA MET A 62 -2.68 -19.45 1.53
C MET A 62 -2.99 -20.54 0.52
N THR A 63 -3.75 -21.54 0.93
CA THR A 63 -4.29 -22.55 0.02
C THR A 63 -5.78 -22.30 -0.21
N PHE A 64 -6.24 -22.53 -1.43
CA PHE A 64 -7.60 -22.26 -1.85
C PHE A 64 -8.17 -23.42 -2.66
N THR A 65 -9.33 -23.91 -2.25
CA THR A 65 -10.17 -24.84 -3.00
C THR A 65 -11.59 -24.29 -3.02
N GLY A 66 -12.04 -23.77 -4.16
CA GLY A 66 -13.31 -23.06 -4.28
C GLY A 66 -13.35 -22.10 -5.45
N THR A 67 -14.14 -21.04 -5.34
CA THR A 67 -14.40 -20.10 -6.43
C THR A 67 -13.97 -18.69 -6.05
N PHE A 68 -13.27 -18.04 -6.96
CA PHE A 68 -12.95 -16.61 -6.92
C PHE A 68 -13.90 -15.83 -7.81
N HIS A 69 -14.49 -14.77 -7.27
CA HIS A 69 -15.24 -13.76 -8.02
C HIS A 69 -14.40 -12.49 -8.11
N PHE A 70 -14.04 -12.08 -9.32
CA PHE A 70 -13.10 -10.99 -9.54
C PHE A 70 -13.80 -9.64 -9.65
N THR A 71 -13.08 -8.60 -9.26
CA THR A 71 -13.54 -7.23 -9.50
C THR A 71 -13.54 -6.88 -10.97
N THR A 72 -14.39 -5.94 -11.37
CA THR A 72 -14.29 -5.26 -12.65
C THR A 72 -12.88 -4.70 -12.85
N PRO A 73 -12.22 -4.93 -14.00
CA PRO A 73 -10.91 -4.37 -14.26
C PRO A 73 -10.94 -2.84 -14.22
N VAL A 74 -9.99 -2.23 -13.49
CA VAL A 74 -9.79 -0.78 -13.46
C VAL A 74 -8.47 -0.47 -14.12
N LEU A 75 -8.48 0.42 -15.12
CA LEU A 75 -7.31 0.69 -15.98
C LEU A 75 -6.71 -0.60 -16.57
N GLY A 76 -7.57 -1.54 -16.97
CA GLY A 76 -7.19 -2.81 -17.58
C GLY A 76 -6.68 -3.88 -16.60
N ARG A 77 -6.64 -3.61 -15.28
CA ARG A 77 -6.12 -4.54 -14.27
C ARG A 77 -7.19 -4.98 -13.28
N VAL A 78 -7.17 -6.25 -12.89
CA VAL A 78 -7.99 -6.74 -11.78
C VAL A 78 -7.28 -6.53 -10.46
N THR A 79 -7.96 -5.79 -9.58
CA THR A 79 -7.39 -5.28 -8.33
C THR A 79 -7.96 -5.97 -7.10
N GLY A 80 -8.73 -7.04 -7.28
CA GLY A 80 -9.19 -7.87 -6.17
C GLY A 80 -10.15 -8.97 -6.58
N ALA A 81 -10.50 -9.77 -5.57
CA ALA A 81 -11.46 -10.86 -5.70
C ALA A 81 -12.09 -11.18 -4.34
N VAL A 82 -13.25 -11.82 -4.38
CA VAL A 82 -13.86 -12.47 -3.22
C VAL A 82 -13.84 -13.98 -3.45
N PHE A 83 -13.19 -14.70 -2.55
CA PHE A 83 -13.12 -16.15 -2.54
C PHE A 83 -14.24 -16.74 -1.68
N VAL A 84 -14.82 -17.85 -2.14
CA VAL A 84 -15.72 -18.70 -1.37
C VAL A 84 -15.32 -20.16 -1.57
N GLY A 85 -15.13 -20.90 -0.49
CA GLY A 85 -14.75 -22.31 -0.56
C GLY A 85 -14.10 -22.79 0.74
N GLN A 86 -13.08 -23.63 0.63
CA GLN A 86 -12.21 -24.01 1.72
C GLN A 86 -10.84 -23.39 1.49
N GLY A 87 -10.41 -22.56 2.43
CA GLY A 87 -9.07 -21.99 2.41
C GLY A 87 -8.37 -22.16 3.75
N ARG A 88 -7.04 -22.25 3.70
CA ARG A 88 -6.19 -22.31 4.87
C ARG A 88 -5.11 -21.26 4.74
N PHE A 89 -4.94 -20.45 5.78
CA PHE A 89 -3.85 -19.50 5.93
C PHE A 89 -2.83 -20.09 6.88
N ARG A 90 -1.56 -19.97 6.52
CA ARG A 90 -0.41 -20.29 7.38
C ARG A 90 0.61 -19.17 7.29
N ALA A 91 1.16 -18.73 8.41
CA ALA A 91 2.30 -17.82 8.41
C ALA A 91 3.32 -18.19 9.48
N GLU A 92 4.59 -18.22 9.08
CA GLU A 92 5.71 -18.47 9.99
C GLU A 92 6.14 -17.16 10.68
N PRO A 93 6.44 -17.20 11.99
CA PRO A 93 7.00 -16.03 12.68
C PRO A 93 8.36 -15.64 12.09
N PRO A 94 8.81 -14.38 12.29
CA PRO A 94 10.11 -13.95 11.79
C PRO A 94 11.21 -14.85 12.38
N PRO A 95 12.39 -14.99 11.73
CA PRO A 95 13.50 -15.80 12.23
C PRO A 95 14.20 -15.12 13.43
N SER A 96 13.43 -14.75 14.45
CA SER A 96 13.86 -14.16 15.71
C SER A 96 13.43 -15.10 16.84
N LEU A 97 14.38 -15.50 17.69
CA LEU A 97 14.09 -16.32 18.86
C LEU A 97 13.05 -15.65 19.76
N PHE A 98 13.12 -14.32 19.90
CA PHE A 98 12.18 -13.56 20.71
C PHE A 98 10.74 -13.65 20.19
N GLU A 99 10.54 -13.50 18.87
CA GLU A 99 9.20 -13.58 18.27
C GLU A 99 8.63 -15.00 18.36
N ARG A 100 9.44 -16.03 18.10
CA ARG A 100 9.04 -17.44 18.25
C ARG A 100 8.64 -17.76 19.69
N GLN A 101 9.43 -17.32 20.66
CA GLN A 101 9.12 -17.52 22.08
C GLN A 101 7.86 -16.76 22.50
N ASN A 102 7.62 -15.56 21.99
CA ASN A 102 6.39 -14.82 22.26
C ASN A 102 5.16 -15.50 21.67
N LEU A 103 5.26 -16.06 20.46
CA LEU A 103 4.20 -16.84 19.85
C LEU A 103 3.84 -18.05 20.70
N GLN A 104 4.86 -18.82 21.10
CA GLN A 104 4.69 -19.98 21.96
C GLN A 104 4.07 -19.59 23.31
N ARG A 105 4.52 -18.48 23.91
CA ARG A 105 4.03 -18.03 25.22
C ARG A 105 2.58 -17.51 25.17
N LEU A 106 2.20 -16.79 24.12
CA LEU A 106 0.90 -16.11 24.04
C LEU A 106 -0.18 -16.97 23.39
N LEU A 107 0.18 -17.78 22.40
CA LEU A 107 -0.75 -18.54 21.57
C LEU A 107 -0.54 -20.05 21.65
N ASN A 108 0.52 -20.50 22.34
CA ASN A 108 0.87 -21.91 22.48
C ASN A 108 1.00 -22.65 21.12
N THR A 109 1.56 -21.95 20.14
CA THR A 109 1.82 -22.45 18.78
C THR A 109 3.14 -21.89 18.26
N GLU A 110 3.75 -22.60 17.32
CA GLU A 110 4.98 -22.21 16.61
C GLU A 110 4.72 -21.49 15.29
N SER A 111 3.49 -21.58 14.76
CA SER A 111 3.04 -20.90 13.55
C SER A 111 1.61 -20.37 13.67
N PHE A 112 1.26 -19.38 12.86
CA PHE A 112 -0.12 -18.90 12.76
C PHE A 112 -0.85 -19.69 11.69
N GLU A 113 -1.89 -20.42 12.07
CA GLU A 113 -2.74 -21.15 11.13
C GLU A 113 -4.22 -20.80 11.37
N SER A 114 -4.97 -20.61 10.28
CA SER A 114 -6.42 -20.38 10.34
C SER A 114 -7.09 -20.89 9.07
N ASP A 115 -8.15 -21.67 9.24
CA ASP A 115 -9.04 -22.00 8.14
C ASP A 115 -10.05 -20.87 7.93
N PHE A 116 -10.50 -20.70 6.69
CA PHE A 116 -11.52 -19.73 6.31
C PHE A 116 -12.37 -20.25 5.16
N THR A 117 -13.63 -19.84 5.12
CA THR A 117 -14.54 -20.18 4.02
C THR A 117 -14.76 -19.03 3.04
N THR A 118 -14.37 -17.82 3.44
CA THR A 118 -14.53 -16.61 2.63
C THR A 118 -13.34 -15.70 2.86
N ALA A 119 -12.79 -15.13 1.78
CA ALA A 119 -11.74 -14.13 1.86
C ALA A 119 -12.00 -13.01 0.86
N VAL A 120 -11.75 -11.76 1.28
CA VAL A 120 -11.77 -10.59 0.41
C VAL A 120 -10.33 -10.14 0.17
N LEU A 121 -9.91 -10.14 -1.08
CA LEU A 121 -8.53 -9.89 -1.47
C LEU A 121 -8.43 -8.63 -2.31
N ARG A 122 -7.36 -7.85 -2.08
CA ARG A 122 -6.94 -6.73 -2.92
C ARG A 122 -5.55 -7.01 -3.45
N PHE A 123 -5.38 -6.87 -4.76
CA PHE A 123 -4.12 -7.18 -5.43
C PHE A 123 -3.42 -5.90 -5.83
N THR A 124 -2.14 -5.80 -5.48
CA THR A 124 -1.20 -4.77 -5.97
C THR A 124 -0.17 -5.34 -6.93
N ASP A 125 -0.19 -6.66 -7.13
CA ASP A 125 0.82 -7.47 -7.82
C ASP A 125 0.15 -8.36 -8.90
N ASP A 126 0.83 -9.43 -9.29
CA ASP A 126 0.42 -10.42 -10.29
C ASP A 126 -0.55 -11.49 -9.73
N SER A 127 -1.04 -11.36 -8.50
CA SER A 127 -1.88 -12.37 -7.87
C SER A 127 -3.13 -12.70 -8.69
N ALA A 128 -3.72 -11.72 -9.37
CA ALA A 128 -4.86 -11.95 -10.24
C ALA A 128 -4.53 -12.98 -11.33
N ASP A 129 -3.37 -12.85 -11.97
CA ASP A 129 -2.96 -13.73 -13.06
C ASP A 129 -2.69 -15.14 -12.55
N LEU A 130 -2.06 -15.28 -11.38
CA LEU A 130 -1.80 -16.57 -10.72
C LEU A 130 -3.09 -17.31 -10.33
N ILE A 131 -4.14 -16.58 -9.93
CA ILE A 131 -5.44 -17.17 -9.58
C ILE A 131 -6.21 -17.59 -10.85
N GLY A 132 -5.77 -17.17 -12.04
CA GLY A 132 -6.42 -17.50 -13.30
C GLY A 132 -7.41 -16.43 -13.76
N ALA A 133 -7.18 -15.16 -13.41
CA ALA A 133 -8.02 -14.06 -13.85
C ALA A 133 -8.00 -13.86 -15.39
N ALA A 134 -7.14 -14.51 -16.16
CA ALA A 134 -7.25 -14.54 -17.63
C ALA A 134 -8.31 -15.56 -18.13
N GLN A 135 -8.70 -16.53 -17.30
CA GLN A 135 -9.58 -17.66 -17.64
C GLN A 135 -10.98 -17.50 -17.03
N ARG A 136 -11.47 -16.26 -16.94
CA ARG A 136 -12.76 -15.96 -16.30
C ARG A 136 -13.89 -16.35 -17.24
N GLY A 137 -14.70 -17.31 -16.80
CA GLY A 137 -15.89 -17.77 -17.52
C GLY A 137 -16.95 -18.40 -16.61
N GLY A 138 -16.73 -18.36 -15.29
CA GLY A 138 -17.66 -18.90 -14.32
C GLY A 138 -18.87 -17.99 -14.06
N PRO A 139 -19.78 -18.43 -13.17
CA PRO A 139 -21.01 -17.72 -12.87
C PRO A 139 -20.76 -16.33 -12.26
N ALA A 140 -21.72 -15.43 -12.47
CA ALA A 140 -21.75 -14.11 -11.84
C ALA A 140 -21.73 -14.23 -10.31
N ALA A 141 -21.19 -13.22 -9.64
CA ALA A 141 -21.14 -13.18 -8.18
C ALA A 141 -22.56 -13.14 -7.59
N PRO A 142 -22.89 -14.03 -6.63
CA PRO A 142 -24.13 -13.94 -5.87
C PRO A 142 -24.26 -12.58 -5.19
N ARG A 143 -25.50 -12.10 -5.02
CA ARG A 143 -25.79 -10.80 -4.40
C ARG A 143 -25.13 -10.63 -3.03
N ALA A 144 -25.08 -11.69 -2.21
CA ALA A 144 -24.42 -11.64 -0.90
C ALA A 144 -22.91 -11.33 -0.99
N LEU A 145 -22.23 -11.80 -2.04
CA LEU A 145 -20.81 -11.50 -2.25
C LEU A 145 -20.60 -10.07 -2.76
N GLN A 146 -21.52 -9.59 -3.61
CA GLN A 146 -21.52 -8.18 -4.03
C GLN A 146 -21.70 -7.24 -2.82
N GLU A 147 -22.61 -7.59 -1.90
CA GLU A 147 -22.81 -6.83 -0.66
C GLU A 147 -21.59 -6.88 0.27
N LEU A 148 -20.96 -8.05 0.41
CA LEU A 148 -19.71 -8.20 1.17
C LEU A 148 -18.59 -7.33 0.58
N ALA A 149 -18.43 -7.35 -0.75
CA ALA A 149 -17.45 -6.56 -1.47
C ALA A 149 -17.70 -5.05 -1.27
N ALA A 150 -18.94 -4.58 -1.46
CA ALA A 150 -19.30 -3.17 -1.28
C ALA A 150 -19.04 -2.66 0.15
N GLN A 151 -19.18 -3.53 1.17
CA GLN A 151 -18.93 -3.17 2.56
C GLN A 151 -17.45 -3.19 2.96
N PHE A 152 -16.60 -3.92 2.22
CA PHE A 152 -15.20 -4.14 2.57
C PHE A 152 -14.43 -2.83 2.79
N GLY A 153 -14.46 -1.92 1.82
CA GLY A 153 -13.72 -0.65 1.90
C GLY A 153 -14.16 0.20 3.09
N THR A 154 -15.47 0.29 3.33
CA THR A 154 -16.02 1.05 4.47
C THR A 154 -15.60 0.43 5.81
N ARG A 155 -15.62 -0.91 5.90
CA ARG A 155 -15.20 -1.63 7.11
C ARG A 155 -13.71 -1.44 7.39
N MET A 156 -12.85 -1.57 6.37
CA MET A 156 -11.41 -1.32 6.48
C MET A 156 -11.12 0.08 7.00
N VAL A 157 -11.76 1.11 6.43
CA VAL A 157 -11.60 2.50 6.88
C VAL A 157 -12.11 2.67 8.32
N LYS A 158 -13.18 1.99 8.72
CA LYS A 158 -13.73 2.09 10.07
C LYS A 158 -12.84 1.41 11.13
N GLU A 159 -12.37 0.20 10.85
CA GLU A 159 -11.67 -0.67 11.80
C GLU A 159 -10.17 -0.38 11.86
N THR A 160 -9.55 -0.18 10.70
CA THR A 160 -8.09 0.01 10.58
C THR A 160 -7.70 1.45 10.27
N GLY A 161 -8.64 2.27 9.78
CA GLY A 161 -8.34 3.60 9.27
C GLY A 161 -7.78 3.61 7.85
N ALA A 162 -7.46 2.46 7.26
CA ALA A 162 -6.88 2.33 5.93
C ALA A 162 -7.94 2.39 4.83
N ASN A 163 -7.65 3.12 3.76
CA ASN A 163 -8.44 3.16 2.53
C ASN A 163 -7.72 2.38 1.41
N PRO A 164 -8.11 1.12 1.13
CA PRO A 164 -7.44 0.30 0.12
C PRO A 164 -7.50 0.87 -1.30
N ALA A 165 -8.56 1.61 -1.65
CA ALA A 165 -8.69 2.23 -2.97
C ALA A 165 -7.65 3.33 -3.18
N SER A 166 -7.40 4.14 -2.15
CA SER A 166 -6.36 5.17 -2.21
C SER A 166 -4.96 4.56 -2.40
N ARG A 167 -4.67 3.45 -1.71
CA ARG A 167 -3.38 2.75 -1.83
C ARG A 167 -3.15 2.21 -3.24
N LEU A 168 -4.18 1.65 -3.86
CA LEU A 168 -4.10 1.13 -5.23
C LEU A 168 -3.98 2.23 -6.28
N LEU A 169 -4.47 3.44 -5.99
CA LEU A 169 -4.35 4.59 -6.88
C LEU A 169 -2.90 5.12 -6.94
N PHE A 170 -2.21 5.20 -5.80
CA PHE A 170 -0.83 5.72 -5.75
C PHE A 170 0.24 4.73 -6.25
N GLY A 171 -0.09 3.44 -6.27
CA GLY A 171 0.78 2.40 -6.82
C GLY A 171 1.79 1.84 -5.82
N ALA A 172 2.79 1.14 -6.35
CA ALA A 172 3.81 0.47 -5.55
C ALA A 172 4.69 1.47 -4.80
N TYR A 173 5.10 1.09 -3.59
CA TYR A 173 6.02 1.87 -2.79
C TYR A 173 7.38 2.01 -3.53
N PRO A 174 7.93 3.24 -3.67
CA PRO A 174 9.05 3.50 -4.58
C PRO A 174 10.42 3.00 -4.11
N TYR A 175 10.53 2.57 -2.84
CA TYR A 175 11.79 2.10 -2.25
C TYR A 175 11.70 0.63 -1.82
N PRO A 176 12.83 -0.08 -1.67
CA PRO A 176 12.81 -1.48 -1.22
C PRO A 176 12.47 -1.63 0.26
N ILE A 177 12.63 -0.58 1.07
CA ILE A 177 12.39 -0.61 2.51
C ILE A 177 11.82 0.72 2.99
N LEU A 178 10.96 0.65 4.00
CA LEU A 178 10.48 1.79 4.77
C LEU A 178 10.85 1.54 6.23
N ARG A 179 11.55 2.49 6.84
CA ARG A 179 11.87 2.49 8.26
C ARG A 179 11.13 3.63 8.95
N ALA A 180 10.86 3.48 10.23
CA ALA A 180 10.31 4.55 11.05
C ALA A 180 11.05 4.61 12.39
N ALA A 181 11.30 5.82 12.87
CA ALA A 181 11.88 6.07 14.18
C ALA A 181 11.07 7.14 14.92
N PHE A 182 10.86 6.91 16.22
CA PHE A 182 10.25 7.90 17.09
C PHE A 182 11.29 8.93 17.55
N HIS A 183 10.88 10.19 17.66
CA HIS A 183 11.71 11.26 18.24
C HIS A 183 10.88 12.18 19.16
N PRO A 184 11.53 12.94 20.05
CA PRO A 184 10.82 13.68 21.11
C PRO A 184 10.23 15.03 20.66
N PHE A 185 10.39 15.42 19.39
CA PHE A 185 9.93 16.73 18.90
C PHE A 185 8.53 16.62 18.28
N GLY A 186 7.76 17.71 18.30
CA GLY A 186 6.36 17.74 17.85
C GLY A 186 6.12 17.86 16.35
N PHE A 187 7.06 17.40 15.51
CA PHE A 187 6.93 17.42 14.05
C PHE A 187 7.24 16.03 13.49
N GLY A 188 6.93 15.82 12.21
CA GLY A 188 7.37 14.64 11.46
C GLY A 188 8.28 15.08 10.33
N GLN A 189 9.18 14.20 9.94
CA GLN A 189 10.03 14.41 8.79
C GLN A 189 10.14 13.12 8.00
N SER A 190 9.83 13.22 6.72
CA SER A 190 10.02 12.14 5.77
C SER A 190 11.35 12.31 5.05
N PHE A 191 12.19 11.28 5.11
CA PHE A 191 13.37 11.10 4.28
C PHE A 191 13.13 9.91 3.35
N ALA A 192 13.85 9.82 2.24
CA ALA A 192 13.78 8.65 1.38
C ALA A 192 14.06 7.37 2.21
N SER A 193 13.12 6.41 2.20
CA SER A 193 13.16 5.17 2.98
C SER A 193 13.06 5.28 4.52
N MET A 194 12.89 6.47 5.09
CA MET A 194 12.85 6.65 6.56
C MET A 194 11.87 7.75 6.99
N LEU A 195 10.98 7.40 7.91
CA LEU A 195 10.10 8.35 8.61
C LEU A 195 10.64 8.63 10.00
N VAL A 196 10.69 9.91 10.35
CA VAL A 196 11.00 10.38 11.70
C VAL A 196 9.72 11.01 12.21
N VAL A 197 9.08 10.37 13.19
CA VAL A 197 7.74 10.74 13.67
C VAL A 197 7.76 11.07 15.16
N PRO A 198 6.90 11.98 15.64
CA PRO A 198 6.85 12.32 17.06
C PRO A 198 6.48 11.07 17.86
N ASN A 199 6.72 11.09 19.17
CA ASN A 199 6.16 10.04 20.03
C ASN A 199 4.63 10.10 19.98
N ILE A 200 4.00 9.02 19.53
CA ILE A 200 2.54 8.93 19.40
C ILE A 200 2.05 7.80 20.29
N ASP A 201 1.44 8.18 21.40
CA ASP A 201 0.88 7.28 22.41
C ASP A 201 -0.60 6.93 22.16
N SER A 202 -1.20 7.49 21.10
CA SER A 202 -2.63 7.34 20.83
C SER A 202 -2.95 7.07 19.35
N ALA A 203 -3.72 6.01 19.12
CA ALA A 203 -4.19 5.59 17.80
C ALA A 203 -5.46 6.37 17.37
N THR A 204 -5.32 7.68 17.12
CA THR A 204 -6.44 8.56 16.73
C THR A 204 -6.56 8.76 15.22
N LYS A 205 -7.71 9.28 14.76
CA LYS A 205 -7.90 9.68 13.35
C LYS A 205 -6.82 10.66 12.87
N ASN A 206 -6.39 11.58 13.74
CA ASN A 206 -5.38 12.57 13.39
C ASN A 206 -3.98 11.95 13.30
N THR A 207 -3.67 11.00 14.17
CA THR A 207 -2.45 10.18 14.13
C THR A 207 -2.31 9.51 12.77
N TYR A 208 -3.33 8.76 12.32
CA TYR A 208 -3.27 8.06 11.04
C TYR A 208 -3.19 9.01 9.84
N ARG A 209 -3.93 10.13 9.86
CA ARG A 209 -3.84 11.15 8.81
C ARG A 209 -2.44 11.73 8.71
N PHE A 210 -1.81 11.99 9.87
CA PHE A 210 -0.46 12.52 9.96
C PHE A 210 0.57 11.51 9.46
N LEU A 211 0.56 10.27 9.95
CA LEU A 211 1.46 9.22 9.47
C LEU A 211 1.32 8.98 7.96
N SER A 212 0.10 9.06 7.44
CA SER A 212 -0.15 8.93 6.00
C SER A 212 0.39 10.11 5.21
N HIS A 213 0.34 11.33 5.75
CA HIS A 213 0.97 12.51 5.17
C HIS A 213 2.49 12.32 5.09
N GLU A 214 3.14 11.92 6.20
CA GLU A 214 4.58 11.64 6.23
C GLU A 214 4.98 10.51 5.25
N ALA A 215 4.19 9.44 5.17
CA ALA A 215 4.41 8.36 4.22
C ALA A 215 4.21 8.79 2.76
N SER A 216 3.32 9.75 2.50
CA SER A 216 3.06 10.24 1.14
C SER A 216 4.24 11.01 0.57
N HIS A 217 5.08 11.60 1.43
CA HIS A 217 6.30 12.26 0.98
C HIS A 217 7.31 11.32 0.30
N GLN A 218 7.16 9.99 0.50
CA GLN A 218 7.94 8.99 -0.23
C GLN A 218 7.75 9.11 -1.74
N TRP A 219 6.58 9.58 -2.22
CA TRP A 219 6.37 9.99 -3.61
C TRP A 219 6.58 11.50 -3.77
N TRP A 220 5.92 12.31 -2.95
CA TRP A 220 5.86 13.77 -3.11
C TRP A 220 6.94 14.45 -2.27
N GLY A 221 8.01 14.89 -2.91
CA GLY A 221 9.18 15.49 -2.26
C GLY A 221 10.43 14.61 -2.35
N ASN A 222 10.29 13.28 -2.24
CA ASN A 222 11.42 12.36 -2.37
C ASN A 222 11.62 11.84 -3.81
N VAL A 223 10.57 11.31 -4.46
CA VAL A 223 10.65 10.88 -5.87
C VAL A 223 10.40 12.06 -6.81
N VAL A 224 9.29 12.78 -6.57
CA VAL A 224 8.94 14.00 -7.30
C VAL A 224 9.33 15.19 -6.44
N GLY A 225 10.54 15.70 -6.65
CA GLY A 225 11.04 16.89 -5.96
C GLY A 225 10.45 18.20 -6.51
N TRP A 226 10.89 19.31 -5.92
CA TRP A 226 10.51 20.66 -6.34
C TRP A 226 11.72 21.42 -6.89
N ARG A 227 11.50 22.32 -7.86
CA ARG A 227 12.58 23.06 -8.52
C ARG A 227 13.08 24.23 -7.68
N SER A 228 12.18 24.91 -6.97
CA SER A 228 12.49 26.09 -6.18
C SER A 228 11.68 26.13 -4.89
N TYR A 229 12.06 27.01 -3.95
CA TYR A 229 11.29 27.23 -2.72
C TYR A 229 9.81 27.56 -2.99
N ARG A 230 9.50 28.25 -4.10
CA ARG A 230 8.13 28.58 -4.48
C ARG A 230 7.29 27.36 -4.85
N ASP A 231 7.91 26.22 -5.10
CA ASP A 231 7.28 24.98 -5.53
C ASP A 231 7.15 23.97 -4.38
N GLN A 232 7.61 24.30 -3.16
CA GLN A 232 7.51 23.42 -1.98
C GLN A 232 6.07 23.03 -1.66
N TRP A 233 5.10 23.89 -1.98
CA TRP A 233 3.68 23.59 -1.80
C TRP A 233 3.23 22.35 -2.57
N LEU A 234 3.91 21.95 -3.65
CA LEU A 234 3.59 20.72 -4.38
C LEU A 234 3.80 19.50 -3.48
N SER A 235 4.93 19.43 -2.78
CA SER A 235 5.24 18.35 -1.85
C SER A 235 4.21 18.29 -0.71
N GLU A 236 4.09 19.38 0.05
CA GLU A 236 3.20 19.47 1.21
C GLU A 236 1.73 19.31 0.84
N GLY A 237 1.30 19.97 -0.24
CA GLY A 237 -0.08 19.94 -0.72
C GLY A 237 -0.50 18.54 -1.15
N PHE A 238 0.32 17.84 -1.95
CA PHE A 238 0.02 16.47 -2.35
C PHE A 238 0.11 15.49 -1.18
N ALA A 239 1.05 15.67 -0.25
CA ALA A 239 1.12 14.84 0.95
C ALA A 239 -0.11 15.02 1.87
N VAL A 240 -0.56 16.27 2.09
CA VAL A 240 -1.80 16.56 2.84
C VAL A 240 -3.01 15.93 2.17
N TYR A 241 -3.14 16.11 0.85
CA TYR A 241 -4.24 15.53 0.09
C TYR A 241 -4.26 14.00 0.19
N SER A 242 -3.11 13.37 0.05
CA SER A 242 -2.94 11.92 0.13
C SER A 242 -3.28 11.38 1.53
N GLY A 243 -2.86 12.07 2.60
CA GLY A 243 -3.25 11.74 3.97
C GLY A 243 -4.76 11.88 4.23
N ILE A 244 -5.41 12.85 3.60
CA ILE A 244 -6.88 12.99 3.66
C ILE A 244 -7.55 11.85 2.89
N LEU A 245 -7.09 11.51 1.69
CA LEU A 245 -7.62 10.40 0.89
C LEU A 245 -7.52 9.07 1.63
N TYR A 246 -6.38 8.81 2.29
CA TYR A 246 -6.16 7.57 3.02
C TYR A 246 -7.18 7.35 4.14
N ARG A 247 -7.62 8.42 4.81
CA ARG A 247 -8.53 8.31 5.95
C ARG A 247 -10.01 8.55 5.61
N SER A 248 -10.28 9.33 4.57
CA SER A 248 -11.64 9.83 4.30
C SER A 248 -12.46 8.80 3.53
N PRO A 249 -13.70 8.50 3.97
CA PRO A 249 -14.73 8.09 3.03
C PRO A 249 -14.87 9.25 2.02
N TRP A 250 -14.99 8.96 0.72
CA TRP A 250 -14.88 10.00 -0.31
C TRP A 250 -15.86 11.19 -0.11
N ALA A 251 -17.04 10.93 0.46
CA ALA A 251 -18.03 11.95 0.84
C ALA A 251 -17.56 12.96 1.91
N SER A 252 -16.43 12.69 2.58
CA SER A 252 -15.78 13.54 3.57
C SER A 252 -14.54 14.25 3.05
N ILE A 253 -14.09 13.94 1.82
CA ILE A 253 -13.04 14.71 1.18
C ILE A 253 -13.70 16.01 0.75
N PRO A 254 -13.25 17.17 1.23
CA PRO A 254 -13.69 18.42 0.64
C PRO A 254 -13.28 18.35 -0.83
N THR A 255 -14.27 18.25 -1.72
CA THR A 255 -14.04 18.58 -3.13
C THR A 255 -13.34 19.92 -3.14
N CYS A 256 -12.39 20.13 -4.05
CA CYS A 256 -11.68 21.39 -4.21
C CYS A 256 -12.65 22.49 -4.69
N GLY A 257 -13.66 22.81 -3.88
CA GLY A 257 -14.43 24.03 -3.92
C GLY A 257 -13.70 25.02 -3.02
N CYS A 258 -13.19 26.07 -3.66
CA CYS A 258 -12.76 27.33 -3.08
C CYS A 258 -12.74 27.39 -1.55
N CYS A 259 -11.54 27.43 -0.97
CA CYS A 259 -11.30 27.77 0.43
C CYS A 259 -12.18 28.98 0.83
N PRO A 260 -13.23 28.82 1.65
CA PRO A 260 -13.94 29.97 2.17
C PRO A 260 -13.01 30.56 3.23
N ARG A 261 -12.50 31.76 2.98
CA ARG A 261 -11.83 32.60 3.98
C ARG A 261 -12.76 32.81 5.17
N ARG A 262 -12.80 31.87 6.13
CA ARG A 262 -13.39 32.11 7.44
C ARG A 262 -12.37 32.89 8.25
N ARG A 263 -12.60 34.20 8.38
CA ARG A 263 -11.99 35.03 9.43
C ARG A 263 -12.23 34.34 10.77
N GLN A 264 -11.16 33.79 11.33
CA GLN A 264 -11.17 33.20 12.66
C GLN A 264 -11.29 34.34 13.69
N ARG A 265 -12.51 34.66 14.11
CA ARG A 265 -12.71 35.43 15.34
C ARG A 265 -12.32 34.53 16.51
N ARG A 266 -11.16 34.80 17.11
CA ARG A 266 -10.81 34.33 18.46
C ARG A 266 -11.96 34.71 19.39
N ASN A 267 -12.56 33.72 20.03
CA ASN A 267 -13.32 33.97 21.24
C ASN A 267 -12.89 32.97 22.31
N SER A 268 -12.03 33.47 23.19
CA SER A 268 -11.60 32.86 24.44
C SER A 268 -12.76 32.89 25.43
N ARG A 269 -13.37 31.73 25.70
CA ARG A 269 -14.08 31.47 26.96
C ARG A 269 -13.91 30.02 27.38
N SER A 270 -13.21 29.87 28.50
CA SER A 270 -13.08 28.69 29.33
C SER A 270 -14.46 28.21 29.79
N GLY A 271 -14.77 26.93 29.59
CA GLY A 271 -16.00 26.29 30.07
C GLY A 271 -15.66 24.97 30.73
N PHE A 272 -15.65 24.98 32.06
CA PHE A 272 -15.62 23.79 32.91
C PHE A 272 -16.85 22.91 32.63
N ILE A 273 -16.66 21.61 32.44
CA ILE A 273 -17.74 20.62 32.47
C ILE A 273 -17.64 19.89 33.81
N THR A 274 -18.65 20.07 34.66
CA THR A 274 -18.82 19.34 35.92
C THR A 274 -19.52 18.01 35.62
N SER A 275 -18.94 16.89 36.08
CA SER A 275 -19.57 15.57 36.05
C SER A 275 -20.40 15.37 37.32
N ARG A 276 -21.69 14.99 37.17
CA ARG A 276 -22.55 14.58 38.28
C ARG A 276 -22.75 13.06 38.19
N VAL A 277 -22.26 12.35 39.22
CA VAL A 277 -22.38 10.90 39.39
C VAL A 277 -23.78 10.55 39.89
N ALA A 278 -24.40 9.50 39.33
CA ALA A 278 -25.62 8.89 39.86
C ALA A 278 -25.28 7.61 40.65
N PRO A 279 -25.87 7.37 41.84
CA PRO A 279 -25.67 6.14 42.59
C PRO A 279 -26.76 5.12 42.24
N ASN A 280 -26.35 3.88 41.93
CA ASN A 280 -26.90 2.63 42.51
C ASN A 280 -26.53 1.43 41.63
N GLY A 281 -26.03 0.39 42.30
CA GLY A 281 -25.49 -0.82 41.69
C GLY A 281 -26.54 -1.88 41.36
N ALA A 282 -26.24 -2.64 40.31
CA ALA A 282 -26.66 -4.03 40.12
C ALA A 282 -25.66 -4.72 39.16
N PRO A 283 -25.30 -6.00 39.38
CA PRO A 283 -24.26 -6.67 38.60
C PRO A 283 -24.82 -7.18 37.26
N ARG A 284 -24.14 -6.89 36.14
CA ARG A 284 -24.45 -7.49 34.84
C ARG A 284 -23.54 -8.69 34.56
N ARG A 285 -24.17 -9.85 34.36
CA ARG A 285 -23.59 -11.15 33.98
C ARG A 285 -22.62 -11.06 32.79
N ALA A 286 -21.58 -11.89 32.85
CA ALA A 286 -20.57 -12.10 31.81
C ALA A 286 -21.20 -12.48 30.46
N ARG A 287 -20.81 -11.77 29.39
CA ARG A 287 -21.11 -12.15 27.99
C ARG A 287 -20.01 -13.07 27.47
N ARG A 288 -20.40 -14.20 26.91
CA ARG A 288 -19.52 -15.12 26.15
C ARG A 288 -18.87 -14.40 24.95
N PRO A 289 -17.63 -14.75 24.57
CA PRO A 289 -16.97 -14.16 23.40
C PRO A 289 -17.63 -14.58 22.09
N ARG A 290 -17.71 -13.64 21.14
CA ARG A 290 -18.16 -13.88 19.76
C ARG A 290 -16.97 -14.34 18.89
N PRO A 291 -17.20 -15.13 17.83
CA PRO A 291 -16.15 -15.54 16.92
C PRO A 291 -15.52 -14.32 16.21
N VAL A 292 -14.20 -14.33 16.12
CA VAL A 292 -13.38 -13.30 15.47
C VAL A 292 -13.40 -13.57 13.96
N THR A 293 -13.94 -12.63 13.19
CA THR A 293 -13.76 -12.61 11.73
C THR A 293 -12.52 -11.74 11.45
N GLY A 294 -11.37 -12.37 11.22
CA GLY A 294 -10.14 -11.66 10.88
C GLY A 294 -10.12 -11.21 9.42
N CYS A 295 -9.82 -9.94 9.16
CA CYS A 295 -9.41 -9.46 7.85
C CYS A 295 -7.88 -9.37 7.85
N PHE A 296 -7.21 -10.14 6.99
CA PHE A 296 -5.77 -10.11 6.83
C PHE A 296 -5.41 -9.36 5.55
N SER A 297 -4.45 -8.44 5.63
CA SER A 297 -3.86 -7.76 4.48
C SER A 297 -2.35 -8.01 4.57
N VAL A 298 -1.80 -8.78 3.64
CA VAL A 298 -0.36 -9.07 3.55
C VAL A 298 0.25 -8.08 2.55
N GLU A 299 1.26 -7.33 2.97
CA GLU A 299 1.97 -6.33 2.15
C GLU A 299 3.40 -6.79 1.87
N HIS A 300 3.91 -6.48 0.67
CA HIS A 300 5.29 -6.73 0.24
C HIS A 300 6.05 -5.44 -0.07
N PRO A 301 7.35 -5.44 0.22
CA PRO A 301 8.40 -5.05 -0.72
C PRO A 301 9.24 -6.28 -1.12
N VAL A 302 9.57 -6.39 -2.41
CA VAL A 302 10.37 -7.50 -2.97
C VAL A 302 11.85 -7.25 -2.68
N GLY A 303 12.47 -8.13 -1.88
CA GLY A 303 13.92 -8.24 -1.74
C GLY A 303 14.37 -9.62 -2.21
N LEU A 304 14.94 -9.69 -3.41
CA LEU A 304 15.64 -10.87 -3.91
C LEU A 304 17.05 -10.87 -3.34
N PHE A 305 17.34 -11.78 -2.41
CA PHE A 305 18.69 -12.30 -2.20
C PHE A 305 18.77 -13.66 -2.91
N GLY A 306 19.70 -13.76 -3.85
CA GLY A 306 20.09 -15.01 -4.50
C GLY A 306 21.60 -14.99 -4.76
N ASP A 307 22.30 -15.96 -4.18
CA ASP A 307 23.73 -16.18 -4.30
C ASP A 307 24.15 -16.69 -5.70
N GLY A 308 25.22 -16.09 -6.25
CA GLY A 308 26.19 -16.69 -7.21
C GLY A 308 25.84 -16.69 -8.71
N PRO A 309 26.82 -16.60 -9.64
CA PRO A 309 28.18 -17.14 -9.50
C PRO A 309 29.32 -16.11 -9.64
N ARG A 310 30.48 -16.50 -9.08
CA ARG A 310 31.79 -15.85 -9.21
C ARG A 310 32.22 -15.73 -10.69
N SER A 311 32.59 -14.52 -11.10
CA SER A 311 33.50 -14.25 -12.22
C SER A 311 34.28 -12.98 -11.90
N GLY A 312 35.59 -13.13 -11.78
CA GLY A 312 36.50 -12.13 -11.20
C GLY A 312 36.73 -10.90 -12.05
N TYR A 313 37.01 -9.79 -11.35
CA TYR A 313 37.99 -8.79 -11.76
C TYR A 313 38.71 -8.34 -10.48
N GLU A 314 39.96 -8.75 -10.36
CA GLU A 314 40.95 -8.18 -9.44
C GLU A 314 41.22 -6.72 -9.83
N THR A 315 41.25 -5.81 -8.85
CA THR A 315 42.27 -4.75 -8.78
C THR A 315 42.42 -4.28 -7.32
N GLY A 316 43.48 -4.78 -6.69
CA GLY A 316 44.38 -4.12 -5.72
C GLY A 316 43.83 -3.11 -4.71
N LEU A 317 43.71 -3.55 -3.46
CA LEU A 317 43.98 -2.74 -2.27
C LEU A 317 45.45 -2.27 -2.30
N ASN A 318 45.69 -0.97 -2.11
CA ASN A 318 46.98 -0.50 -1.65
C ASN A 318 46.78 0.44 -0.45
N THR A 319 47.48 0.13 0.63
CA THR A 319 47.33 0.66 1.98
C THR A 319 48.38 1.73 2.29
N GLY A 320 47.92 2.94 2.64
CA GLY A 320 48.60 3.95 3.48
C GLY A 320 49.76 4.78 2.87
N PRO A 321 50.30 5.80 3.60
CA PRO A 321 49.95 6.23 4.96
C PRO A 321 49.81 7.78 5.18
N THR A 322 49.14 8.13 6.30
CA THR A 322 49.36 9.28 7.23
C THR A 322 49.67 10.70 6.72
N ALA A 323 48.82 11.67 7.08
CA ALA A 323 49.24 13.04 7.42
C ALA A 323 48.37 13.63 8.55
N ARG A 324 49.04 14.19 9.56
CA ARG A 324 48.51 14.85 10.77
C ARG A 324 48.01 16.29 10.49
N PRO A 325 47.24 16.91 11.41
CA PRO A 325 46.67 18.25 11.23
C PRO A 325 47.64 19.36 11.66
N LEU A 326 47.50 20.55 11.07
CA LEU A 326 48.01 21.81 11.63
C LEU A 326 46.97 22.91 11.51
N SER A 327 46.80 23.58 12.64
CA SER A 327 46.13 24.84 12.90
C SER A 327 46.72 26.01 12.12
N GLU A 328 45.85 26.93 11.69
CA GLU A 328 45.89 28.38 11.95
C GLU A 328 44.44 28.91 11.96
#